data_AF-A0A519N876-F1
#
_entry.id   AF-A0A519N876-F1
#
_cell.length_a   1.000
_cell.length_b   1.000
_cell.length_c   1.000
_cell.angle_alpha   90.00
_cell.angle_beta   90.00
_cell.angle_gamma   90.00
#
_symmetry.space_group_name_H-M   'P 1'
#
loop_
_entity.id
_entity.type
_entity.pdbx_description
1 polymer ?
#
loop_
_entity_poly.entity_id
_entity_poly.type
_entity_poly.pdbx_seq_one_letter_code
_entity_poly.pdbx_strand_id
1 'polypeptide(L)'
;MNNNDIFKKLRVALQLRDDQIVEILELVDFRISKGEVGNFFRNEDHEKFVSCGDQVLRNFLNALVIHLRGTKENPKNPTEVLGQIKAQVKAPAKNFTAKDAPAKNASAKRPAKNFTGAKPFAAKKTTKSPVENVKYTIKKKK
;
A
#
# COMPACT_ATOMS: atom_id res chain seq x y z
N MET A 1 19.53 13.37 4.87
CA MET A 1 18.42 12.59 5.45
C MET A 1 17.17 13.03 4.72
N ASN A 2 16.59 12.15 3.92
CA ASN A 2 15.38 12.40 3.14
C ASN A 2 14.14 11.88 3.88
N ASN A 3 12.93 12.22 3.42
CA ASN A 3 11.68 11.76 4.01
C ASN A 3 11.55 10.24 4.03
N ASN A 4 12.02 9.55 2.99
CA ASN A 4 12.08 8.10 2.96
C ASN A 4 12.95 7.53 4.11
N ASP A 5 14.07 8.16 4.43
CA ASP A 5 14.95 7.75 5.54
C ASP A 5 14.24 7.92 6.88
N ILE A 6 13.57 9.05 7.07
CA ILE A 6 12.81 9.34 8.29
C ILE A 6 11.71 8.30 8.46
N PHE A 7 10.95 8.05 7.40
CA PHE A 7 9.86 7.09 7.44
C PHE A 7 10.36 5.67 7.70
N LYS A 8 11.46 5.26 7.06
CA LYS A 8 12.13 3.96 7.28
C LYS A 8 12.62 3.82 8.73
N LYS A 9 13.23 4.86 9.30
CA LYS A 9 13.67 4.88 10.71
C LYS A 9 12.51 4.75 11.68
N LEU A 10 11.42 5.48 11.45
CA LEU A 10 10.23 5.41 12.30
C LEU A 10 9.57 4.03 12.28
N ARG A 11 9.47 3.42 11.09
CA ARG A 11 8.98 2.05 10.94
C ARG A 11 9.81 1.08 11.79
N VAL A 12 11.13 1.14 11.70
CA VAL A 12 12.03 0.23 12.43
C VAL A 12 11.98 0.50 13.94
N ALA A 13 12.04 1.77 14.35
CA ALA A 13 12.03 2.16 15.77
C ALA A 13 10.76 1.71 16.50
N LEU A 14 9.62 1.75 15.82
CA LEU A 14 8.32 1.32 16.36
C LEU A 14 7.95 -0.12 15.99
N GLN A 15 8.85 -0.85 15.31
CA GLN A 15 8.64 -2.24 14.86
C GLN A 15 7.33 -2.44 14.08
N LEU A 16 6.96 -1.46 13.25
CA LEU A 16 5.71 -1.50 12.50
C LEU A 16 5.84 -2.36 11.24
N ARG A 17 4.81 -3.16 10.99
CA ARG A 17 4.59 -3.87 9.72
C ARG A 17 3.88 -2.97 8.72
N ASP A 18 4.01 -3.26 7.43
CA ASP A 18 3.37 -2.48 6.36
C ASP A 18 1.85 -2.42 6.52
N ASP A 19 1.23 -3.52 6.96
CA ASP A 19 -0.21 -3.60 7.25
C ASP A 19 -0.63 -2.63 8.35
N GLN A 20 0.18 -2.54 9.42
CA GLN A 20 -0.08 -1.62 10.53
C GLN A 20 0.11 -0.16 10.11
N ILE A 21 1.05 0.12 9.21
CA ILE A 21 1.24 1.47 8.68
C ILE A 21 0.01 1.92 7.89
N VAL A 22 -0.60 1.02 7.11
CA VAL A 22 -1.86 1.29 6.42
C VAL A 22 -2.96 1.59 7.44
N GLU A 23 -3.15 0.72 8.43
CA GLU A 23 -4.17 0.93 9.49
C GLU A 23 -3.98 2.25 10.25
N ILE A 24 -2.73 2.64 10.52
CA ILE A 24 -2.41 3.91 11.18
C ILE A 24 -2.82 5.07 10.28
N LEU A 25 -2.42 5.06 9.00
CA LEU A 25 -2.75 6.14 8.06
C LEU A 25 -4.26 6.31 7.83
N GLU A 26 -5.03 5.22 7.95
CA GLU A 26 -6.50 5.29 7.88
C GLU A 26 -7.13 6.10 9.03
N LEU A 27 -6.46 6.24 10.19
CA LEU A 27 -6.95 7.05 11.32
C LEU A 27 -7.08 8.54 11.00
N VAL A 28 -6.38 9.02 9.97
CA VAL A 28 -6.42 10.40 9.47
C VAL A 28 -7.06 10.48 8.09
N ASP A 29 -7.88 9.48 7.73
CA ASP A 29 -8.55 9.35 6.44
C ASP A 29 -7.60 9.32 5.24
N PHE A 30 -6.33 8.97 5.46
CA PHE A 30 -5.36 8.84 4.38
C PHE A 30 -5.32 7.39 3.88
N ARG A 31 -6.01 7.15 2.77
CA ARG A 31 -6.07 5.83 2.13
C ARG A 31 -4.81 5.58 1.29
N ILE A 32 -4.08 4.53 1.63
CA ILE A 32 -2.92 4.07 0.88
C ILE A 32 -2.90 2.54 0.85
N SER A 33 -2.47 1.95 -0.26
CA SER A 33 -2.34 0.51 -0.35
C SER A 33 -1.03 0.01 0.27
N LYS A 34 -1.01 -1.25 0.71
CA LYS A 34 0.21 -1.92 1.19
C LYS A 34 1.36 -1.88 0.17
N GLY A 35 1.04 -1.98 -1.12
CA GLY A 35 2.02 -1.94 -2.20
C GLY A 35 2.72 -0.59 -2.32
N GLU A 36 1.97 0.51 -2.20
CA GLU A 36 2.51 1.87 -2.21
C GLU A 36 3.37 2.16 -0.97
N VAL A 37 2.93 1.70 0.20
CA VAL A 37 3.73 1.78 1.44
C VAL A 37 5.07 1.06 1.25
N GLY A 38 5.05 -0.15 0.67
CA GLY A 38 6.26 -0.91 0.36
C GLY A 38 7.21 -0.19 -0.60
N ASN A 39 6.68 0.58 -1.56
CA ASN A 39 7.48 1.32 -2.53
C ASN A 39 8.32 2.44 -1.90
N PHE A 40 7.85 3.08 -0.83
CA PHE A 40 8.63 4.09 -0.10
C PHE A 40 9.88 3.53 0.58
N PHE A 41 9.88 2.23 0.91
CA PHE A 41 10.96 1.59 1.65
C PHE A 41 12.00 0.90 0.76
N ARG A 42 11.75 0.84 -0.55
CA ARG A 42 12.70 0.31 -1.54
C ARG A 42 13.96 1.18 -1.61
N ASN A 43 15.00 0.65 -2.24
CA ASN A 43 16.21 1.42 -2.56
C ASN A 43 15.93 2.34 -3.74
N GLU A 44 16.65 3.46 -3.82
CA GLU A 44 16.46 4.48 -4.87
C GLU A 44 16.68 3.92 -6.28
N ASP A 45 17.54 2.91 -6.43
CA ASP A 45 17.84 2.25 -7.71
C ASP A 45 16.75 1.26 -8.19
N HIS A 46 15.72 1.02 -7.38
CA HIS A 46 14.68 0.04 -7.72
C HIS A 46 13.60 0.68 -8.62
N GLU A 47 13.17 -0.01 -9.68
CA GLU A 47 12.16 0.49 -10.65
C GLU A 47 10.87 1.02 -10.01
N LYS A 48 10.35 0.32 -9.00
CA LYS A 48 9.16 0.70 -8.21
C LYS A 48 9.44 1.62 -7.03
N PHE A 49 10.63 2.20 -6.91
CA PHE A 49 10.92 3.16 -5.85
C PHE A 49 10.07 4.41 -6.03
N VAL A 50 9.49 4.87 -4.92
CA VAL A 50 8.72 6.12 -4.90
C VAL A 50 9.25 6.98 -3.77
N SER A 51 9.49 8.26 -4.07
CA SER A 51 9.87 9.22 -3.04
C SER A 51 8.70 9.51 -2.10
N CYS A 52 8.96 9.51 -0.81
CA CYS A 52 7.98 9.84 0.22
C CYS A 52 7.81 11.37 0.27
N GLY A 53 6.65 11.85 -0.16
CA GLY A 53 6.33 13.28 -0.07
C GLY A 53 6.06 13.73 1.36
N ASP A 54 6.25 15.02 1.62
CA ASP A 54 5.97 15.64 2.92
C ASP A 54 4.54 15.39 3.39
N GLN A 55 3.58 15.32 2.47
CA GLN A 55 2.17 15.09 2.78
C GLN A 55 1.96 13.73 3.46
N VAL A 56 2.61 12.68 2.94
CA VAL A 56 2.51 11.32 3.48
C VAL A 56 3.14 11.29 4.87
N LEU A 57 4.34 11.85 5.01
CA LEU A 57 5.05 11.86 6.28
C LEU A 57 4.30 12.66 7.35
N ARG A 58 3.73 13.82 7.00
CA ARG A 58 2.91 14.64 7.90
C ARG A 58 1.68 13.88 8.39
N ASN A 59 0.94 13.26 7.47
CA ASN A 59 -0.25 12.48 7.80
C ASN A 59 0.11 11.28 8.68
N PHE A 60 1.21 10.58 8.37
CA PHE A 60 1.70 9.48 9.20
C PHE A 60 2.03 9.92 10.63
N LEU A 61 2.72 11.04 10.80
CA LEU A 61 3.05 11.57 12.14
C LEU A 61 1.79 11.95 12.92
N ASN A 62 0.82 12.61 12.28
CA ASN A 62 -0.48 12.91 12.91
C ASN A 62 -1.23 11.64 13.31
N ALA A 63 -1.21 10.63 12.44
CA ALA A 63 -1.81 9.33 12.72
C ALA A 63 -1.12 8.60 13.89
N LEU A 64 0.20 8.69 14.01
CA LEU A 64 0.95 8.14 15.15
C LEU A 64 0.55 8.81 16.46
N VAL A 65 0.28 10.12 16.45
CA VAL A 65 -0.23 10.82 17.64
C VAL A 65 -1.57 10.23 18.06
N ILE A 66 -2.50 10.03 17.13
CA ILE A 66 -3.81 9.42 17.43
C ILE A 66 -3.64 7.97 17.92
N HIS A 67 -2.77 7.19 17.27
CA HIS A 67 -2.55 5.79 17.60
C HIS A 67 -1.96 5.60 19.00
N LEU A 68 -0.94 6.39 19.36
CA LEU A 68 -0.19 6.24 20.62
C LEU A 68 -0.76 7.08 21.77
N ARG A 69 -1.27 8.28 21.48
CA ARG A 69 -1.74 9.25 22.49
C ARG A 69 -3.25 9.41 22.54
N GLY A 70 -3.99 8.83 21.60
CA GLY A 70 -5.44 9.00 21.50
C GLY A 70 -5.86 10.31 20.83
N THR A 71 -7.16 10.47 20.62
CA THR A 71 -7.75 11.71 20.12
C THR A 71 -7.84 12.74 21.24
N LYS A 72 -8.02 14.02 20.90
CA LYS A 72 -8.19 15.09 21.90
C LYS A 72 -9.34 14.80 22.89
N GLU A 73 -10.41 14.19 22.38
CA GLU A 73 -11.60 13.84 23.15
C GLU A 73 -11.42 12.55 23.99
N ASN A 74 -10.46 11.69 23.65
CA ASN A 74 -10.19 10.46 24.39
C ASN A 74 -8.67 10.18 24.46
N PRO A 75 -7.96 10.80 25.43
CA PRO A 75 -6.52 10.64 25.55
C PRO A 75 -6.17 9.23 26.03
N LYS A 76 -5.17 8.62 25.38
CA LYS A 76 -4.55 7.36 25.78
C LYS A 76 -3.17 7.62 26.38
N ASN A 77 -2.84 6.93 27.47
CA ASN A 77 -1.51 6.99 28.08
C ASN A 77 -0.49 6.30 27.14
N PRO A 78 0.51 7.02 26.61
CA PRO A 78 1.44 6.44 25.63
C PRO A 78 2.28 5.29 26.19
N THR A 79 2.59 5.33 27.49
CA THR A 79 3.36 4.30 28.18
C THR A 79 2.66 2.94 28.17
N GLU A 80 1.34 2.93 28.35
CA GLU A 80 0.54 1.70 28.35
C GLU A 80 0.41 1.13 26.93
N VAL A 81 0.16 1.98 25.95
CA VAL A 81 0.04 1.58 24.54
C VAL A 81 1.34 0.97 24.02
N LEU A 82 2.49 1.59 24.31
CA LEU A 82 3.80 1.04 23.92
C LEU A 82 4.09 -0.29 24.63
N GLY A 83 3.65 -0.45 25.88
CA GLY A 83 3.73 -1.72 26.60
C GLY A 83 2.94 -2.83 25.91
N GLN A 84 1.72 -2.52 25.46
CA GLN A 84 0.86 -3.45 24.73
C GLN A 84 1.44 -3.83 23.36
N ILE A 85 1.97 -2.86 22.60
CA ILE A 85 2.63 -3.12 21.31
C ILE A 85 3.82 -4.07 21.49
N LYS A 86 4.68 -3.82 22.49
CA LYS A 86 5.81 -4.70 22.82
C LYS A 86 5.36 -6.10 23.26
N ALA A 87 4.28 -6.19 24.03
CA ALA A 87 3.73 -7.47 24.47
C ALA A 87 3.16 -8.30 23.30
N GLN A 88 2.50 -7.65 22.34
CA GLN A 88 1.97 -8.30 21.14
C GLN A 88 3.06 -8.81 20.20
N VAL A 89 4.21 -8.11 20.09
CA VAL A 89 5.37 -8.58 19.33
C VAL A 89 6.03 -9.81 19.96
N LYS A 90 5.91 -10.00 21.29
CA LYS A 90 6.51 -11.14 22.02
C LYS A 90 5.65 -12.41 21.99
N ALA A 91 4.35 -12.31 21.69
CA ALA A 91 3.48 -13.47 21.59
C ALA A 91 3.60 -14.10 20.18
N PRO A 92 4.00 -15.38 20.06
CA PRO A 92 4.12 -16.02 18.75
C PRO A 92 2.74 -16.23 18.14
N ALA A 93 2.66 -16.04 16.83
CA ALA A 93 1.47 -16.24 16.00
C ALA A 93 0.77 -17.58 16.29
N LYS A 94 -0.38 -17.53 16.97
CA LYS A 94 -1.41 -18.54 16.80
C LYS A 94 -2.39 -17.99 15.76
N ASN A 95 -2.24 -18.47 14.52
CA ASN A 95 -3.32 -18.82 13.59
C ASN A 95 -2.85 -18.75 12.14
N PHE A 96 -2.07 -19.76 11.75
CA PHE A 96 -2.23 -20.39 10.44
C PHE A 96 -2.35 -21.88 10.70
N THR A 97 -3.54 -22.35 11.08
CA THR A 97 -3.82 -23.78 11.05
C THR A 97 -3.88 -24.20 9.59
N ALA A 98 -2.90 -24.99 9.18
CA ALA A 98 -2.95 -25.78 7.96
C ALA A 98 -4.03 -26.88 8.12
N LYS A 99 -5.26 -26.55 7.75
CA LYS A 99 -6.41 -27.43 7.52
C LYS A 99 -7.48 -26.49 6.97
N ASP A 100 -7.72 -26.38 5.67
CA ASP A 100 -8.32 -27.42 4.84
C ASP A 100 -7.69 -27.47 3.43
N ALA A 101 -6.97 -28.55 3.14
CA ALA A 101 -6.76 -28.97 1.76
C ALA A 101 -7.98 -29.79 1.33
N PRO A 102 -8.76 -29.38 0.32
CA PRO A 102 -9.74 -30.28 -0.26
C PRO A 102 -9.00 -31.36 -1.03
N ALA A 103 -9.24 -32.60 -0.61
CA ALA A 103 -8.69 -33.81 -1.19
C ALA A 103 -9.00 -33.92 -2.70
N LYS A 104 -8.08 -34.61 -3.38
CA LYS A 104 -8.11 -35.02 -4.78
C LYS A 104 -9.47 -35.64 -5.14
N ASN A 105 -10.10 -35.16 -6.21
CA ASN A 105 -10.95 -36.00 -7.06
C ASN A 105 -10.29 -36.12 -8.43
N ALA A 106 -9.78 -37.32 -8.71
CA ALA A 106 -9.34 -37.73 -10.02
C ALA A 106 -10.55 -37.98 -10.94
N SER A 107 -10.31 -37.88 -12.25
CA SER A 107 -11.10 -38.44 -13.38
C SER A 107 -12.06 -37.49 -14.12
N ALA A 108 -11.52 -36.66 -15.04
CA ALA A 108 -12.18 -36.40 -16.32
C ALA A 108 -11.15 -36.00 -17.38
N LYS A 109 -10.92 -36.93 -18.31
CA LYS A 109 -10.05 -36.86 -19.48
C LYS A 109 -10.42 -35.66 -20.36
N ARG A 110 -9.59 -34.61 -20.40
CA ARG A 110 -9.74 -33.51 -21.38
C ARG A 110 -9.15 -33.96 -22.72
N PRO A 111 -9.92 -33.98 -23.83
CA PRO A 111 -9.34 -34.25 -25.14
C PRO A 111 -8.49 -33.07 -25.59
N ALA A 112 -7.25 -33.35 -26.01
CA ALA A 112 -6.38 -32.38 -26.66
C ALA A 112 -7.01 -31.95 -28.00
N LYS A 113 -7.38 -30.67 -28.13
CA LYS A 113 -7.60 -30.05 -29.44
C LYS A 113 -6.37 -29.22 -29.79
N ASN A 114 -5.63 -29.75 -30.75
CA ASN A 114 -4.51 -29.12 -31.44
C ASN A 114 -4.93 -27.76 -32.00
N PHE A 115 -4.32 -26.67 -31.50
CA PHE A 115 -4.36 -25.37 -32.15
C PHE A 115 -3.24 -25.30 -33.20
N THR A 116 -3.49 -25.89 -34.37
CA THR A 116 -2.77 -25.56 -35.60
C THR A 116 -3.60 -24.54 -36.36
N GLY A 117 -3.12 -23.31 -36.47
CA GLY A 117 -3.81 -22.27 -37.22
C GLY A 117 -3.06 -20.94 -37.21
N ALA A 118 -1.96 -20.88 -37.94
CA ALA A 118 -1.33 -19.62 -38.32
C ALA A 118 -2.28 -18.83 -39.24
N LYS A 119 -2.53 -17.55 -38.93
CA LYS A 119 -2.72 -16.42 -39.87
C LYS A 119 -2.87 -15.07 -39.11
N PRO A 120 -2.53 -13.94 -39.76
CA PRO A 120 -1.78 -12.83 -39.15
C PRO A 120 -2.67 -11.79 -38.46
N PHE A 121 -2.12 -11.13 -37.44
CA PHE A 121 -2.74 -9.99 -36.79
C PHE A 121 -2.80 -8.80 -37.76
N ALA A 122 -3.99 -8.52 -38.30
CA ALA A 122 -4.26 -7.34 -39.09
C ALA A 122 -4.29 -6.09 -38.20
N ALA A 123 -3.67 -5.02 -38.69
CA ALA A 123 -3.47 -3.75 -38.00
C ALA A 123 -4.74 -2.88 -37.89
N LYS A 124 -4.68 -1.94 -36.92
CA LYS A 124 -5.47 -0.71 -36.72
C LYS A 124 -6.88 -0.82 -36.10
N LYS A 125 -7.05 -0.15 -34.95
CA LYS A 125 -7.75 1.15 -34.87
C LYS A 125 -7.36 1.90 -33.58
N THR A 126 -6.95 3.15 -33.75
CA THR A 126 -6.60 4.13 -32.73
C THR A 126 -7.83 4.59 -31.96
N THR A 127 -7.85 4.44 -30.64
CA THR A 127 -8.84 5.10 -29.78
C THR A 127 -8.38 6.54 -29.51
N LYS A 128 -9.16 7.52 -29.99
CA LYS A 128 -8.93 8.94 -29.69
C LYS A 128 -9.28 9.20 -28.22
N SER A 129 -8.38 9.87 -27.49
CA SER A 129 -8.60 10.30 -26.10
C SER A 129 -9.56 11.51 -26.04
N PRO A 130 -10.47 11.64 -25.06
CA PRO A 130 -11.54 12.66 -25.08
C PRO A 130 -11.11 14.12 -24.81
N VAL A 131 -9.82 14.40 -24.61
CA VAL A 131 -9.34 15.66 -24.00
C VAL A 131 -8.91 16.75 -24.99
N GLU A 132 -9.08 16.57 -26.30
CA GLU A 132 -8.55 17.51 -27.31
C GLU A 132 -9.32 18.84 -27.51
N ASN A 133 -10.47 19.05 -26.86
CA ASN A 133 -11.33 20.20 -27.16
C ASN A 133 -11.43 21.31 -26.11
N VAL A 134 -10.50 21.41 -25.15
CA VAL A 134 -10.51 22.54 -24.18
C VAL A 134 -9.47 23.60 -24.56
N LYS A 135 -9.90 24.62 -25.32
CA LYS A 135 -9.12 25.85 -25.56
C LYS A 135 -9.34 26.84 -24.41
N TYR A 136 -8.32 27.05 -23.57
CA TYR A 136 -8.31 28.15 -22.59
C TYR A 136 -7.81 29.44 -23.25
N THR A 137 -8.66 30.47 -23.27
CA THR A 137 -8.25 31.83 -23.68
C THR A 137 -7.79 32.62 -22.44
N ILE A 138 -6.48 32.86 -22.33
CA ILE A 138 -5.93 33.74 -21.29
C ILE A 138 -6.16 35.19 -21.73
N LYS A 139 -7.19 35.85 -21.18
CA LYS A 139 -7.37 37.30 -21.33
C LYS A 139 -6.31 38.03 -20.50
N LYS A 140 -5.26 38.55 -21.16
CA LYS A 140 -4.37 39.58 -20.58
C LYS A 140 -5.19 40.84 -20.33
N LYS A 141 -5.42 41.21 -19.07
CA LYS A 141 -5.85 42.56 -18.69
C LYS A 141 -4.62 43.47 -18.70
N LYS A 142 -4.71 44.57 -19.45
CA LYS A 142 -3.86 45.76 -19.29
C LYS A 142 -4.35 46.56 -18.09
#